data_AF-W6MNV8-F1
#
_entry.id   AF-W6MNV8-F1
#
_cell.length_a   1.000
_cell.length_b   1.000
_cell.length_c   1.000
_cell.angle_alpha   90.00
_cell.angle_beta   90.00
_cell.angle_gamma   90.00
#
_symmetry.space_group_name_H-M   'P 1'
#
loop_
_entity.id
_entity.type
_entity.pdbx_description
1 polymer ?
#
loop_
_entity_poly.entity_id
_entity_poly.type
_entity_poly.pdbx_seq_one_letter_code
_entity_poly.pdbx_strand_id
1 'polypeptide(L)'
;SLHLSISVPKSCCKNVKGPACETATKDLPLIVGQGDEPDDIYTEGCANKLLELVEEYNYEILGVVGAILLVEVLAMIFSMVLCCTVRRI
;
A
#
# COMPACT_ATOMS: atom_id res chain seq x y z
N SER A 1 14.06 -0.57 29.02
CA SER A 1 14.11 -1.44 27.83
C SER A 1 12.77 -2.11 27.63
N LEU A 2 11.99 -1.66 26.64
CA LEU A 2 10.67 -2.21 26.33
C LEU A 2 10.86 -3.42 25.41
N HIS A 3 10.72 -4.63 25.94
CA HIS A 3 10.86 -5.88 25.20
C HIS A 3 9.48 -6.26 24.65
N LEU A 4 9.23 -5.95 23.38
CA LEU A 4 7.97 -6.32 22.73
C LEU A 4 8.17 -7.66 22.01
N SER A 5 7.79 -8.75 22.68
CA SER A 5 7.79 -10.10 22.11
C SER A 5 6.65 -10.23 21.09
N ILE A 6 6.82 -9.62 19.91
CA ILE A 6 5.90 -9.80 18.79
C ILE A 6 6.43 -10.94 17.92
N SER A 7 5.68 -12.04 17.87
CA SER A 7 5.84 -13.07 16.85
C SER A 7 5.55 -12.45 15.49
N VAL A 8 6.52 -12.51 14.58
CA VAL A 8 6.35 -11.99 13.23
C VAL A 8 5.45 -12.96 12.45
N PRO A 9 4.33 -12.49 11.88
CA PRO A 9 3.47 -13.35 11.10
C PRO A 9 4.17 -13.78 9.81
N LYS A 10 3.86 -14.99 9.33
CA LYS A 10 4.43 -15.57 8.09
C LYS A 10 4.28 -14.67 6.85
N SER A 11 3.28 -13.78 6.85
CA SER A 11 3.07 -12.78 5.79
C SER A 11 4.21 -11.75 5.67
N CYS A 12 5.04 -11.59 6.71
CA CYS A 12 6.19 -10.70 6.71
C CYS A 12 7.48 -11.39 6.24
N CYS A 13 7.43 -12.66 5.86
CA CYS A 13 8.58 -13.37 5.31
C CYS A 13 8.58 -13.34 3.79
N LYS A 14 9.71 -12.97 3.20
CA LYS A 14 9.98 -13.08 1.76
C LYS A 14 10.03 -14.55 1.32
N ASN A 15 10.63 -15.41 2.15
CA ASN A 15 10.62 -16.87 1.96
C ASN A 15 9.97 -17.58 3.15
N VAL A 16 8.71 -17.99 2.95
CA VAL A 16 7.90 -18.67 3.99
C VAL A 16 8.48 -20.03 4.42
N LYS A 17 9.30 -20.67 3.58
CA LYS A 17 9.98 -21.95 3.85
C LYS A 17 11.42 -21.80 4.34
N GLY A 18 11.91 -20.56 4.49
CA GLY A 18 13.27 -20.32 4.96
C GLY A 18 13.42 -20.67 6.44
N PRO A 19 14.56 -21.25 6.87
CA PRO A 19 14.81 -21.60 8.26
C PRO A 19 14.79 -20.37 9.19
N ALA A 20 15.15 -19.19 8.66
CA ALA A 20 15.10 -17.91 9.36
C ALA A 20 13.65 -17.44 9.66
N CYS A 21 12.71 -17.66 8.72
CA CYS A 21 11.30 -17.31 8.92
C CYS A 21 10.60 -18.24 9.92
N GLU A 22 10.88 -19.55 9.87
CA GLU A 22 10.28 -20.51 10.81
C GLU A 22 10.73 -20.28 12.25
N THR A 23 11.98 -19.84 12.45
CA THR A 23 12.53 -19.52 13.77
C THR A 23 12.04 -18.17 14.28
N ALA A 24 11.92 -17.15 13.42
CA ALA A 24 11.35 -15.85 13.77
C ALA A 24 9.83 -15.90 14.06
N THR A 25 9.10 -16.81 13.42
CA THR A 25 7.65 -16.99 13.66
C THR A 25 7.39 -17.74 14.97
N LYS A 26 8.27 -18.67 15.37
CA LYS A 26 8.02 -19.57 16.50
C LYS A 26 8.40 -19.00 17.87
N ASP A 27 9.56 -18.36 18.06
CA ASP A 27 9.96 -17.90 19.41
C ASP A 27 11.26 -17.07 19.43
N LEU A 28 11.34 -15.96 18.69
CA LEU A 28 12.47 -15.03 18.84
C LEU A 28 12.03 -13.66 19.37
N PRO A 29 12.67 -13.13 20.43
CA PRO A 29 12.58 -11.71 20.75
C PRO A 29 13.30 -10.96 19.63
N LEU A 30 12.54 -10.46 18.67
CA LEU A 30 13.06 -9.51 17.69
C LEU A 30 13.45 -8.25 18.45
N ILE A 31 14.74 -8.10 18.72
CA ILE A 31 15.32 -6.83 19.13
C ILE A 31 15.24 -5.95 17.89
N VAL A 32 14.18 -5.15 17.79
CA VAL A 32 14.06 -4.11 16.78
C VAL A 32 15.23 -3.15 17.00
N GLY A 33 16.30 -3.32 16.22
CA GLY A 33 17.46 -2.42 16.21
C GLY A 33 18.85 -3.06 16.33
N GLN A 34 19.00 -4.37 16.56
CA GLN A 34 20.33 -4.99 16.66
C GLN A 34 20.32 -6.44 16.17
N GLY A 35 20.91 -6.68 15.01
CA GLY A 35 21.17 -8.00 14.44
C GLY A 35 21.02 -7.96 12.93
N ASP A 36 22.05 -8.43 12.22
CA ASP A 36 22.12 -8.60 10.77
C ASP A 36 20.73 -8.76 10.14
N GLU A 37 20.41 -7.85 9.23
CA GLU A 37 19.18 -7.82 8.46
C GLU A 37 18.91 -9.23 7.91
N PRO A 38 17.91 -9.97 8.42
CA PRO A 38 17.61 -11.25 7.81
C PRO A 38 17.00 -10.93 6.44
N ASP A 39 17.77 -11.19 5.38
CA ASP A 39 17.39 -11.03 3.97
C ASP A 39 16.00 -11.63 3.64
N ASP A 40 15.53 -12.56 4.49
CA ASP A 40 14.26 -13.27 4.39
C ASP A 40 13.04 -12.57 5.01
N ILE A 41 13.19 -11.42 5.68
CA ILE A 41 12.08 -10.66 6.28
C ILE A 41 11.86 -9.34 5.53
N TYR A 42 10.60 -8.96 5.31
CA TYR A 42 10.25 -7.62 4.82
C TYR A 42 10.52 -6.61 5.94
N THR A 43 11.63 -5.89 5.84
CA THR A 43 12.02 -4.79 6.73
C THR A 43 11.37 -3.47 6.33
N GLU A 44 10.90 -3.38 5.09
CA GLU A 44 10.18 -2.22 4.56
C GLU A 44 8.71 -2.23 4.98
N GLY A 45 8.23 -1.11 5.50
CA GLY A 45 6.82 -0.91 5.81
C GLY A 45 5.99 -0.78 4.54
N CYS A 46 4.77 -1.34 4.53
CA CYS A 46 3.83 -1.25 3.40
C CYS A 46 3.59 0.20 2.94
N ALA A 47 3.52 1.14 3.88
CA ALA A 47 3.36 2.56 3.58
C ALA A 47 4.55 3.13 2.81
N ASN A 48 5.79 2.75 3.16
CA ASN A 48 6.98 3.21 2.44
C ASN A 48 7.00 2.65 1.01
N LYS A 49 6.58 1.40 0.82
CA LYS A 49 6.49 0.81 -0.52
C LYS A 49 5.43 1.46 -1.39
N LEU A 50 4.29 1.83 -0.78
CA LEU A 50 3.24 2.59 -1.47
C LEU A 50 3.74 3.97 -1.90
N LEU A 51 4.47 4.68 -1.04
CA LEU A 51 5.05 5.97 -1.38
C LEU A 51 6.10 5.85 -2.49
N GLU A 52 6.96 4.83 -2.43
CA GLU A 52 7.94 4.54 -3.48
C GLU A 52 7.26 4.30 -4.84
N LEU A 53 6.19 3.51 -4.87
CA LEU A 53 5.38 3.31 -6.09
C LEU A 53 4.73 4.61 -6.57
N VAL A 54 4.22 5.44 -5.67
CA VAL A 54 3.60 6.72 -6.03
C VAL A 54 4.64 7.69 -6.59
N GLU A 55 5.86 7.71 -6.06
CA GLU A 55 6.95 8.53 -6.57
C GLU A 55 7.45 8.04 -7.94
N GLU A 56 7.58 6.73 -8.12
CA GLU A 56 8.03 6.12 -9.37
C GLU A 56 7.01 6.31 -10.51
N TYR A 57 5.71 6.13 -10.23
CA TYR A 57 4.63 6.22 -11.22
C TYR A 57 3.86 7.54 -11.15
N ASN A 58 4.48 8.60 -10.61
CA ASN A 58 3.82 9.89 -10.40
C ASN A 58 3.16 10.46 -11.68
N TYR A 59 3.79 10.28 -12.84
CA TYR A 59 3.31 10.76 -14.13
C TYR A 59 2.10 9.97 -14.62
N GLU A 60 2.15 8.64 -14.53
CA GLU A 60 1.05 7.74 -14.90
C GLU A 60 -0.17 7.99 -14.01
N ILE A 61 0.05 8.11 -12.69
CA ILE A 61 -1.00 8.39 -11.71
C ILE A 61 -1.65 9.75 -12.00
N LEU A 62 -0.86 10.78 -12.33
CA LEU A 62 -1.38 12.10 -12.68
C LEU A 62 -2.29 12.04 -13.91
N GLY A 63 -1.94 11.24 -14.91
CA GLY A 63 -2.76 11.00 -16.10
C GLY A 63 -4.10 10.37 -15.76
N VAL A 64 -4.10 9.31 -14.95
CA VAL A 64 -5.32 8.63 -14.51
C VAL A 64 -6.22 9.56 -13.69
N VAL A 65 -5.64 10.28 -12.72
CA VAL A 65 -6.38 11.24 -11.88
C VAL A 65 -6.99 12.36 -12.74
N GLY A 66 -6.23 12.89 -13.70
CA GLY A 66 -6.73 13.92 -14.63
C GLY A 66 -7.88 13.41 -15.51
N ALA A 67 -7.81 12.17 -15.99
CA ALA A 67 -8.89 11.58 -16.78
C ALA A 67 -10.16 11.39 -15.95
N ILE A 68 -10.05 10.94 -14.70
CA ILE A 68 -11.19 10.79 -13.78
C ILE A 68 -11.84 12.16 -13.54
N LEU A 69 -11.05 13.20 -13.23
CA LEU A 69 -11.57 14.55 -13.03
C LEU A 69 -12.30 15.09 -14.26
N LEU A 70 -11.77 14.86 -15.47
CA LEU A 70 -12.47 15.25 -16.70
C LEU A 70 -13.80 14.53 -16.84
N VAL A 71 -13.84 13.22 -16.61
CA VAL A 71 -15.06 12.42 -16.69
C VAL A 71 -16.09 12.89 -15.66
N GLU A 72 -15.67 13.18 -14.42
CA GLU A 72 -16.54 13.71 -13.37
C GLU A 72 -17.15 15.05 -13.74
N VAL A 73 -16.34 15.99 -14.26
CA VAL A 73 -16.83 17.32 -14.69
C VAL A 73 -17.82 17.17 -15.85
N LEU A 74 -17.50 16.33 -16.84
CA LEU A 74 -18.41 16.04 -17.95
C LEU A 74 -19.72 15.39 -17.47
N ALA A 75 -19.65 14.46 -16.52
CA ALA A 75 -20.80 13.81 -15.92
C ALA A 75 -21.69 14.82 -15.16
N MET A 76 -21.09 15.78 -14.44
CA MET A 76 -21.83 16.86 -13.78
C MET A 76 -22.55 17.77 -14.80
N ILE A 77 -21.86 18.15 -15.89
CA ILE A 77 -22.44 18.97 -16.95
C ILE A 77 -23.62 18.24 -17.61
N PHE A 78 -23.43 16.97 -17.99
CA PHE A 78 -24.50 16.19 -18.61
C PHE A 78 -25.70 16.01 -17.68
N SER A 79 -25.46 15.77 -16.38
CA SER A 79 -26.54 15.68 -15.39
C SER A 79 -27.36 16.97 -15.32
N MET A 80 -26.71 18.14 -15.31
CA MET A 80 -27.40 19.44 -15.34
C MET A 80 -28.20 19.63 -16.63
N VAL A 81 -27.61 19.33 -17.80
CA VAL A 81 -28.27 19.49 -19.10
C VAL A 81 -29.48 18.57 -19.23
N LEU A 82 -29.34 17.29 -18.85
CA LEU A 82 -30.44 16.33 -18.89
C LEU A 82 -31.56 16.71 -17.93
N CYS A 83 -31.24 17.08 -16.68
CA CYS A 83 -32.23 17.54 -15.71
C CYS A 83 -32.99 18.78 -16.20
N CYS A 84 -32.30 19.74 -16.81
CA CYS A 84 -32.92 20.94 -17.38
C CYS A 84 -33.81 20.61 -18.57
N THR A 85 -33.43 19.65 -19.41
CA THR A 85 -34.21 19.24 -20.59
C THR A 85 -35.46 18.45 -20.18
N VAL A 86 -35.32 17.49 -19.26
CA VAL A 86 -36.43 16.67 -18.75
C VAL A 86 -37.48 17.52 -18.04
N ARG A 87 -37.10 18.57 -17.29
CA ARG A 87 -38.06 19.48 -16.67
C ARG A 87 -38.78 20.40 -17.65
N ARG A 88 -38.23 20.59 -18.85
CA ARG A 88 -38.76 21.51 -19.86
C ARG A 88 -39.75 20.83 -20.81
N ILE A 89 -39.66 19.50 -20.91
CA ILE A 89 -40.62 18.61 -21.57
C ILE A 89 -41.76 18.30 -20.58
#